data_AF-A0A3N9UX82-F1
#
_entry.id   AF-A0A3N9UX82-F1
#
_cell.length_a   1.000
_cell.length_b   1.000
_cell.length_c   1.000
_cell.angle_alpha   90.00
_cell.angle_beta   90.00
_cell.angle_gamma   90.00
#
_symmetry.space_group_name_H-M   'P 1'
#
loop_
_entity.id
_entity.type
_entity.pdbx_description
1 polymer ?
#
loop_
_entity_poly.entity_id
_entity_poly.type
_entity_poly.pdbx_seq_one_letter_code
_entity_poly.pdbx_strand_id
1 'polypeptide(L)'
;MVIAEIGALETGELYTLFIGAMAGIAAIVIGISIAYFFMVQLEKKRAEKEYRAAISIVYQEIKDNIYSLNAGSNIGMMKVSTSGLELLRARNIYLDLPSDILRDLLSVYWYFNFINDVVNWELSLFMVSVMTNGDTGRICEINDRHTKDFHRRCLKEIQNTKILPRLEVILSE
;
A
#
# COMPACT_ATOMS: atom_id res chain seq x y z
N MET A 1 58.37 -41.12 41.49
CA MET A 1 57.73 -41.02 40.16
C MET A 1 56.19 -41.08 40.20
N VAL A 2 55.56 -41.30 41.37
CA VAL A 2 54.07 -41.43 41.47
C VAL A 2 53.35 -40.09 41.69
N ILE A 3 54.04 -39.06 42.20
CA ILE A 3 53.43 -37.76 42.54
C ILE A 3 53.22 -36.87 41.29
N ALA A 4 53.97 -37.09 40.21
CA ALA A 4 53.88 -36.31 38.97
C ALA A 4 52.71 -36.73 38.06
N GLU A 5 52.28 -38.00 38.13
CA GLU A 5 51.18 -38.52 37.29
C GLU A 5 49.79 -38.14 37.81
N ILE A 6 49.65 -37.90 39.12
CA ILE A 6 48.36 -37.52 39.73
C ILE A 6 48.00 -36.05 39.39
N GLY A 7 48.99 -35.14 39.38
CA GLY A 7 48.75 -33.72 39.03
C GLY A 7 48.48 -33.47 37.54
N ALA A 8 48.95 -34.35 36.65
CA ALA A 8 48.67 -34.26 35.21
C ALA A 8 47.25 -34.76 34.86
N LEU A 9 46.71 -35.72 35.63
CA LEU A 9 45.36 -36.24 35.43
C LEU A 9 44.28 -35.21 35.85
N GLU A 10 44.44 -34.56 37.02
CA GLU A 10 43.48 -33.57 37.53
C GLU A 10 43.43 -32.29 36.68
N THR A 11 44.57 -31.87 36.13
CA THR A 11 44.63 -30.70 35.24
C THR A 11 43.97 -30.99 33.88
N GLY A 12 44.15 -32.19 33.33
CA GLY A 12 43.58 -32.60 32.04
C GLY A 12 42.03 -32.63 32.01
N GLU A 13 41.40 -33.06 33.10
CA GLU A 13 39.94 -33.07 33.24
C GLU A 13 39.37 -31.64 33.40
N LEU A 14 40.07 -30.77 34.12
CA LEU A 14 39.69 -29.35 34.26
C LEU A 14 39.74 -28.60 32.92
N TYR A 15 40.76 -28.86 32.08
CA TYR A 15 40.90 -28.25 30.76
C TYR A 15 39.79 -28.69 29.78
N THR A 16 39.42 -29.98 29.79
CA THR A 16 38.33 -30.49 28.93
C THR A 16 36.97 -29.95 29.35
N LEU A 17 36.71 -29.80 30.66
CA LEU A 17 35.50 -29.18 31.17
C LEU A 17 35.40 -27.70 30.74
N PHE A 18 36.51 -26.97 30.81
CA PHE A 18 36.56 -25.55 30.43
C PHE A 18 36.35 -25.35 28.92
N ILE A 19 36.98 -26.20 28.09
CA ILE A 19 36.79 -26.16 26.63
C ILE A 19 35.35 -26.54 26.26
N GLY A 20 34.77 -27.55 26.93
CA GLY A 20 33.37 -27.94 26.73
C GLY A 20 32.39 -26.82 27.08
N ALA A 21 32.60 -26.14 28.21
CA ALA A 21 31.79 -24.99 28.62
C ALA A 21 31.91 -23.82 27.62
N MET A 22 33.13 -23.51 27.17
CA MET A 22 33.37 -22.45 26.18
C MET A 22 32.80 -22.78 24.80
N ALA A 23 32.88 -24.04 24.37
CA ALA A 23 32.24 -24.52 23.14
C ALA A 23 30.71 -24.46 23.23
N GLY A 24 30.14 -24.79 24.40
CA GLY A 24 28.70 -24.65 24.66
C GLY A 24 28.22 -23.20 24.57
N ILE A 25 28.96 -22.26 25.16
CA ILE A 25 28.66 -20.82 25.08
C ILE A 25 28.78 -20.31 23.64
N ALA A 26 29.83 -20.69 22.92
CA ALA A 26 30.02 -20.32 21.52
C ALA A 26 28.87 -20.84 20.63
N ALA A 27 28.41 -22.08 20.85
CA ALA A 27 27.27 -22.65 20.13
C ALA A 27 25.97 -21.90 20.41
N ILE A 28 25.74 -21.45 21.65
CA ILE A 28 24.56 -20.63 22.02
C ILE A 28 24.59 -19.27 21.31
N VAL A 29 25.73 -18.58 21.32
CA VAL A 29 25.87 -17.27 20.65
C VAL A 29 25.67 -17.38 19.14
N ILE A 30 26.23 -18.42 18.51
CA ILE A 30 26.03 -18.72 17.10
C ILE A 30 24.56 -19.03 16.81
N GLY A 31 23.92 -19.85 17.64
CA GLY A 31 22.50 -20.20 17.52
C GLY A 31 21.58 -18.98 17.61
N ILE A 32 21.81 -18.09 18.57
CA ILE A 32 21.05 -16.83 18.72
C ILE A 32 21.28 -15.92 17.51
N SER A 33 22.51 -15.81 17.02
CA SER A 33 22.84 -14.96 15.87
C SER A 33 22.17 -15.44 14.58
N ILE A 34 22.16 -16.76 14.35
CA ILE A 34 21.48 -17.37 13.20
C ILE A 34 19.96 -17.21 13.32
N ALA A 35 19.39 -17.46 14.51
CA ALA A 35 17.96 -17.27 14.75
C ALA A 35 17.52 -15.82 14.53
N TYR A 36 18.32 -14.86 15.01
CA TYR A 36 18.08 -13.43 14.76
C TYR A 36 18.13 -13.10 13.27
N PHE A 37 19.13 -13.60 12.54
CA PHE A 37 19.22 -13.41 11.10
C PHE A 37 17.98 -13.97 10.37
N PHE A 38 17.50 -15.16 10.73
CA PHE A 38 16.28 -15.73 10.15
C PHE A 38 15.03 -14.91 10.49
N MET A 39 14.90 -14.43 11.73
CA MET A 39 13.78 -13.56 12.14
C MET A 39 13.76 -12.26 11.33
N VAL A 40 14.91 -11.60 11.16
CA VAL A 40 15.02 -10.39 10.33
C VAL A 40 14.62 -10.65 8.87
N GLN A 41 15.01 -11.80 8.31
CA GLN A 41 14.61 -12.16 6.94
C GLN A 41 13.11 -12.45 6.82
N LEU A 42 12.51 -13.09 7.83
CA LEU A 42 11.07 -13.34 7.87
C LEU A 42 10.26 -12.04 7.97
N GLU A 43 10.70 -11.11 8.82
CA GLU A 43 10.07 -9.79 8.96
C GLU A 43 10.15 -9.00 7.65
N LYS A 44 11.31 -8.99 6.98
CA LYS A 44 11.47 -8.35 5.67
C LYS A 44 10.50 -8.92 4.63
N LYS A 45 10.42 -10.25 4.51
CA LYS A 45 9.50 -10.90 3.58
C LYS A 45 8.03 -10.59 3.89
N ARG A 46 7.69 -10.50 5.18
CA ARG A 46 6.33 -10.14 5.61
C ARG A 46 6.01 -8.70 5.23
N ALA A 47 6.92 -7.76 5.53
CA ALA A 47 6.75 -6.34 5.19
C ALA A 47 6.61 -6.16 3.67
N GLU A 48 7.42 -6.85 2.87
CA GLU A 48 7.33 -6.81 1.41
C GLU A 48 5.99 -7.35 0.89
N LYS A 49 5.49 -8.45 1.48
CA LYS A 49 4.18 -9.01 1.14
C LYS A 49 3.05 -8.05 1.49
N GLU A 50 3.12 -7.40 2.64
CA GLU A 50 2.15 -6.40 3.09
C GLU A 50 2.18 -5.15 2.19
N TYR A 51 3.37 -4.69 1.81
CA TYR A 51 3.57 -3.61 0.85
C TYR A 51 2.91 -3.92 -0.50
N ARG A 52 3.23 -5.08 -1.10
CA ARG A 52 2.63 -5.50 -2.38
C ARG A 52 1.12 -5.65 -2.30
N ALA A 53 0.59 -6.17 -1.19
CA ALA A 53 -0.84 -6.28 -0.99
C ALA A 53 -1.52 -4.90 -0.98
N ALA A 54 -0.93 -3.92 -0.30
CA ALA A 54 -1.42 -2.54 -0.27
C ALA A 54 -1.42 -1.90 -1.66
N ILE A 55 -0.29 -2.01 -2.38
CA ILE A 55 -0.16 -1.48 -3.74
C ILE A 55 -1.15 -2.15 -4.71
N SER A 56 -1.40 -3.46 -4.56
CA SER A 56 -2.36 -4.20 -5.38
C SER A 56 -3.79 -3.70 -5.19
N ILE A 57 -4.20 -3.43 -3.95
CA ILE A 57 -5.50 -2.83 -3.64
C ILE A 57 -5.65 -1.47 -4.32
N VAL A 58 -4.65 -0.61 -4.17
CA VAL A 58 -4.61 0.73 -4.77
C VAL A 58 -4.66 0.66 -6.30
N TYR A 59 -3.89 -0.25 -6.90
CA TYR A 59 -3.90 -0.48 -8.34
C TYR A 59 -5.31 -0.86 -8.84
N GLN A 60 -5.98 -1.80 -8.16
CA GLN A 60 -7.33 -2.21 -8.54
C GLN A 60 -8.36 -1.08 -8.34
N GLU A 61 -8.28 -0.30 -7.27
CA GLU A 61 -9.17 0.85 -7.06
C GLU A 61 -9.05 1.87 -8.20
N ILE A 62 -7.82 2.26 -8.55
CA ILE A 62 -7.57 3.23 -9.63
C ILE A 62 -8.08 2.66 -10.96
N LYS A 63 -7.80 1.38 -11.23
CA LYS A 63 -8.24 0.70 -12.46
C LYS A 63 -9.76 0.63 -12.57
N ASP A 64 -10.44 0.23 -11.51
CA ASP A 64 -11.90 0.16 -11.44
C ASP A 64 -12.54 1.53 -11.69
N ASN A 65 -12.04 2.58 -10.99
CA ASN A 65 -12.58 3.93 -11.14
C ASN A 65 -12.35 4.49 -12.56
N ILE A 66 -11.18 4.25 -13.16
CA ILE A 66 -10.91 4.63 -14.55
C ILE A 66 -11.85 3.89 -15.51
N TYR A 67 -12.12 2.61 -15.28
CA TYR A 67 -13.05 1.83 -16.08
C TYR A 67 -14.48 2.40 -15.98
N SER A 68 -14.94 2.70 -14.77
CA SER A 68 -16.23 3.35 -14.52
C SER A 68 -16.36 4.70 -15.23
N LEU A 69 -15.32 5.55 -15.14
CA LEU A 69 -15.29 6.84 -15.84
C LEU A 69 -15.33 6.69 -17.37
N ASN A 70 -14.61 5.71 -17.94
CA ASN A 70 -14.65 5.42 -19.37
C ASN A 70 -16.02 4.92 -19.83
N ALA A 71 -16.64 4.03 -19.04
CA ALA A 71 -17.94 3.45 -19.35
C ALA A 71 -19.11 4.43 -19.11
N GLY A 72 -18.86 5.56 -18.44
CA GLY A 72 -19.91 6.48 -18.02
C GLY A 72 -20.83 5.88 -16.94
N SER A 73 -20.38 4.85 -16.22
CA SER A 73 -21.16 4.13 -15.22
C SER A 73 -20.62 4.40 -13.82
N ASN A 74 -21.50 4.40 -12.80
CA ASN A 74 -21.13 4.65 -11.40
C ASN A 74 -20.35 5.95 -11.15
N ILE A 75 -20.54 6.96 -12.01
CA ILE A 75 -19.96 8.29 -11.82
C ILE A 75 -20.63 8.94 -10.60
N GLY A 76 -19.83 9.49 -9.67
CA GLY A 76 -20.31 9.98 -8.38
C GLY A 76 -20.20 8.96 -7.24
N MET A 77 -19.90 7.70 -7.56
CA MET A 77 -19.75 6.60 -6.60
C MET A 77 -18.35 5.97 -6.65
N MET A 78 -17.33 6.73 -7.06
CA MET A 78 -15.97 6.21 -7.15
C MET A 78 -15.41 5.84 -5.77
N LYS A 79 -14.59 4.79 -5.73
CA LYS A 79 -13.91 4.33 -4.51
C LYS A 79 -12.73 5.25 -4.24
N VAL A 80 -12.88 6.23 -3.34
CA VAL A 80 -11.82 7.22 -3.07
C VAL A 80 -11.31 7.17 -1.63
N SER A 81 -12.10 6.63 -0.71
CA SER A 81 -11.85 6.73 0.72
C SER A 81 -11.76 5.39 1.45
N THR A 82 -12.11 4.25 0.85
CA THR A 82 -12.44 3.07 1.67
C THR A 82 -11.51 1.86 1.62
N SER A 83 -10.40 1.81 0.87
CA SER A 83 -9.39 0.77 1.18
C SER A 83 -7.94 1.05 0.79
N GLY A 84 -7.62 1.63 -0.37
CA GLY A 84 -6.24 1.71 -0.83
C GLY A 84 -5.45 2.85 -0.19
N LEU A 85 -5.93 4.09 -0.37
CA LEU A 85 -5.26 5.28 0.15
C LEU A 85 -5.16 5.21 1.68
N GLU A 86 -6.25 4.96 2.40
CA GLU A 86 -6.20 4.87 3.87
C GLU A 86 -5.28 3.76 4.39
N LEU A 87 -5.17 2.63 3.69
CA LEU A 87 -4.30 1.53 4.08
C LEU A 87 -2.82 1.89 3.91
N LEU A 88 -2.48 2.63 2.85
CA LEU A 88 -1.16 3.21 2.72
C LEU A 88 -0.84 4.20 3.86
N ARG A 89 -1.85 4.93 4.38
CA ARG A 89 -1.71 5.86 5.53
C ARG A 89 -1.51 5.16 6.84
N ALA A 90 -2.44 4.26 7.17
CA ALA A 90 -2.48 3.58 8.46
C ALA A 90 -1.23 2.72 8.67
N ARG A 91 -0.58 2.28 7.58
CA ARG A 91 0.63 1.46 7.60
C ARG A 91 1.92 2.24 7.34
N ASN A 92 1.86 3.57 7.21
CA ASN A 92 3.00 4.43 6.84
C ASN A 92 3.71 4.05 5.52
N ILE A 93 3.06 3.26 4.66
CA ILE A 93 3.63 2.76 3.40
C ILE A 93 3.92 3.92 2.42
N TYR A 94 3.27 5.07 2.57
CA TYR A 94 3.61 6.27 1.79
C TYR A 94 5.06 6.71 1.94
N LEU A 95 5.69 6.45 3.09
CA LEU A 95 7.08 6.83 3.34
C LEU A 95 8.05 6.00 2.51
N ASP A 96 7.64 4.79 2.12
CA ASP A 96 8.42 3.87 1.30
C ASP A 96 8.17 4.04 -0.20
N LEU A 97 7.13 4.80 -0.58
CA LEU A 97 6.81 5.09 -1.97
C LEU A 97 7.73 6.20 -2.53
N PRO A 98 8.22 6.05 -3.78
CA PRO A 98 8.90 7.13 -4.47
C PRO A 98 8.04 8.41 -4.51
N SER A 99 8.65 9.56 -4.20
CA SER A 99 7.93 10.82 -4.01
C SER A 99 7.09 11.26 -5.22
N ASP A 100 7.53 10.92 -6.42
CA ASP A 100 6.85 11.18 -7.68
C ASP A 100 5.64 10.25 -7.87
N ILE A 101 5.75 8.97 -7.51
CA ILE A 101 4.61 8.03 -7.48
C ILE A 101 3.57 8.49 -6.46
N LEU A 102 4.02 8.87 -5.26
CA LEU A 102 3.12 9.37 -4.22
C LEU A 102 2.36 10.62 -4.66
N ARG A 103 3.04 11.57 -5.30
CA ARG A 103 2.41 12.79 -5.83
C ARG A 103 1.37 12.46 -6.90
N ASP A 104 1.72 11.60 -7.85
CA ASP A 104 0.80 11.20 -8.92
C ASP A 104 -0.41 10.45 -8.35
N LEU A 105 -0.19 9.58 -7.35
CA LEU A 105 -1.24 8.89 -6.61
C LEU A 105 -2.21 9.88 -5.95
N LEU A 106 -1.70 10.84 -5.17
CA LEU A 106 -2.51 11.85 -4.50
C LEU A 106 -3.30 12.70 -5.49
N SER A 107 -2.70 13.04 -6.64
CA SER A 107 -3.37 13.76 -7.73
C SER A 107 -4.56 12.95 -8.28
N VAL A 108 -4.38 11.65 -8.53
CA VAL A 108 -5.46 10.77 -9.02
C VAL A 108 -6.61 10.67 -8.02
N TYR A 109 -6.31 10.42 -6.74
CA TYR A 109 -7.35 10.38 -5.70
C TYR A 109 -8.04 11.74 -5.52
N TRP A 110 -7.33 12.85 -5.69
CA TRP A 110 -7.93 14.18 -5.70
C TRP A 110 -8.94 14.34 -6.85
N TYR A 111 -8.60 13.93 -8.07
CA TYR A 111 -9.53 13.98 -9.20
C TYR A 111 -10.77 13.10 -8.97
N PHE A 112 -10.62 11.89 -8.42
CA PHE A 112 -11.77 11.04 -8.11
C PHE A 112 -12.70 11.68 -7.06
N ASN A 113 -12.14 12.27 -5.99
CA ASN A 113 -12.94 13.00 -5.00
C ASN A 113 -13.64 14.19 -5.63
N PHE A 114 -12.93 14.98 -6.44
CA PHE A 114 -13.48 16.17 -7.06
C PHE A 114 -14.65 15.85 -7.99
N ILE A 115 -14.56 14.76 -8.77
CA ILE A 115 -15.68 14.31 -9.58
C ILE A 115 -16.86 13.87 -8.72
N ASN A 116 -16.62 13.09 -7.65
CA ASN A 116 -17.69 12.68 -6.74
C ASN A 116 -18.41 13.89 -6.14
N ASP A 117 -17.67 14.91 -5.70
CA ASP A 117 -18.24 16.14 -5.12
C ASP A 117 -19.09 16.91 -6.12
N VAL A 118 -18.60 17.08 -7.35
CA VAL A 118 -19.34 17.77 -8.42
C VAL A 118 -20.65 17.04 -8.74
N VAL A 119 -20.61 15.72 -8.90
CA VAL A 119 -21.81 14.91 -9.20
C VAL A 119 -22.81 14.97 -8.04
N ASN A 120 -22.36 14.86 -6.80
CA ASN A 120 -23.22 14.92 -5.62
C ASN A 120 -23.86 16.31 -5.46
N TRP A 121 -23.12 17.38 -5.76
CA TRP A 121 -23.65 18.73 -5.77
C TRP A 121 -24.70 18.95 -6.85
N GLU A 122 -24.46 18.46 -8.07
CA GLU A 122 -25.42 18.50 -9.19
C GLU A 122 -26.71 17.74 -8.86
N LEU A 123 -26.60 16.54 -8.27
CA LEU A 123 -27.74 15.76 -7.78
C LEU A 123 -28.57 16.54 -6.75
N SER A 124 -27.91 17.24 -5.84
CA SER A 124 -28.57 18.06 -4.82
C SER A 124 -29.34 19.24 -5.44
N LEU A 125 -28.72 19.94 -6.40
CA LEU A 125 -29.37 21.03 -7.15
C LEU A 125 -30.56 20.55 -7.97
N PHE A 126 -30.43 19.40 -8.63
CA PHE A 126 -31.52 18.78 -9.36
C PHE A 126 -32.70 18.48 -8.43
N MET A 127 -32.44 17.86 -7.28
CA MET A 127 -33.48 17.52 -6.32
C MET A 127 -34.21 18.76 -5.79
N VAL A 128 -33.49 19.84 -5.50
CA VAL A 128 -34.09 21.13 -5.13
C VAL A 128 -34.95 21.68 -6.26
N SER A 129 -34.44 21.71 -7.51
CA SER A 129 -35.19 22.22 -8.67
C SER A 129 -36.46 21.42 -8.97
N VAL A 130 -36.42 20.09 -8.80
CA VAL A 130 -37.60 19.22 -8.91
C VAL A 130 -38.63 19.58 -7.85
N MET A 131 -38.19 19.78 -6.61
CA MET A 131 -39.05 20.12 -5.48
C MET A 131 -39.67 21.52 -5.60
N THR A 132 -38.97 22.48 -6.22
CA THR A 132 -39.45 23.87 -6.31
C THR A 132 -40.21 24.20 -7.58
N ASN A 133 -39.78 23.69 -8.74
CA ASN A 133 -40.21 24.22 -10.05
C ASN A 133 -40.96 23.21 -10.93
N GLY A 134 -40.96 21.91 -10.62
CA GLY A 134 -41.70 20.88 -11.37
C GLY A 134 -41.26 20.64 -12.82
N ASP A 135 -40.40 21.49 -13.39
CA ASP A 135 -39.93 21.43 -14.78
C ASP A 135 -38.47 20.94 -14.85
N THR A 136 -38.30 19.67 -15.21
CA THR A 136 -37.03 18.93 -15.09
C THR A 136 -36.32 18.73 -16.42
N GLY A 137 -37.02 18.86 -17.56
CA GLY A 137 -36.54 18.40 -18.86
C GLY A 137 -35.33 19.17 -19.41
N ARG A 138 -35.38 20.51 -19.42
CA ARG A 138 -34.29 21.35 -19.98
C ARG A 138 -33.05 21.44 -19.10
N ILE A 139 -33.22 21.34 -17.78
CA ILE A 139 -32.10 21.39 -16.83
C ILE A 139 -31.26 20.11 -16.94
N CYS A 140 -31.90 18.94 -17.13
CA CYS A 140 -31.20 17.68 -17.33
C CYS A 140 -30.29 17.65 -18.57
N GLU A 141 -30.74 18.19 -19.72
CA GLU A 141 -29.98 18.10 -20.98
C GLU A 141 -28.74 19.00 -21.05
N ILE A 142 -28.80 20.21 -20.46
CA ILE A 142 -27.65 21.12 -20.42
C ILE A 142 -26.62 20.60 -19.42
N ASN A 143 -27.08 20.09 -18.28
CA ASN A 143 -26.21 19.54 -17.24
C ASN A 143 -25.44 18.31 -17.77
N ASP A 144 -26.12 17.37 -18.43
CA ASP A 144 -25.51 16.14 -18.97
C ASP A 144 -24.32 16.39 -19.91
N ARG A 145 -24.36 17.45 -20.74
CA ARG A 145 -23.25 17.78 -21.64
C ARG A 145 -22.02 18.35 -20.92
N HIS A 146 -22.23 19.28 -19.99
CA HIS A 146 -21.13 19.91 -19.24
C HIS A 146 -20.44 18.91 -18.32
N THR A 147 -21.22 18.06 -17.65
CA THR A 147 -20.75 17.01 -16.75
C THR A 147 -19.93 15.95 -17.51
N LYS A 148 -20.38 15.54 -18.71
CA LYS A 148 -19.60 14.63 -19.58
C LYS A 148 -18.27 15.21 -20.04
N ASP A 149 -18.23 16.47 -20.45
CA ASP A 149 -17.00 17.15 -20.86
C ASP A 149 -16.03 17.37 -19.69
N PHE A 150 -16.56 17.60 -18.49
CA PHE A 150 -15.79 17.68 -17.26
C PHE A 150 -15.17 16.33 -16.90
N HIS A 151 -15.95 15.25 -16.89
CA HIS A 151 -15.44 13.89 -16.62
C HIS A 151 -14.37 13.47 -17.62
N ARG A 152 -14.58 13.75 -18.91
CA ARG A 152 -13.59 13.45 -19.95
C ARG A 152 -12.27 14.19 -19.73
N ARG A 153 -12.31 15.45 -19.30
CA ARG A 153 -11.11 16.23 -18.96
C ARG A 153 -10.39 15.64 -17.75
N CYS A 154 -11.10 15.33 -16.67
CA CYS A 154 -10.49 14.72 -15.49
C CYS A 154 -9.89 13.35 -15.80
N LEU A 155 -10.58 12.52 -16.57
CA LEU A 155 -10.07 11.22 -17.02
C LEU A 155 -8.77 11.36 -17.82
N LYS A 156 -8.70 12.36 -18.71
CA LYS A 156 -7.48 12.64 -19.48
C LYS A 156 -6.32 13.02 -18.56
N GLU A 157 -6.55 13.86 -17.56
CA GLU A 157 -5.52 14.23 -16.58
C GLU A 157 -5.08 13.01 -15.74
N ILE A 158 -6.01 12.17 -15.29
CA ILE A 158 -5.69 10.92 -14.59
C ILE A 158 -4.82 10.02 -15.46
N GLN A 159 -5.17 9.84 -16.75
CA GLN A 159 -4.40 9.02 -17.68
C GLN A 159 -3.00 9.59 -17.95
N ASN A 160 -2.86 10.93 -17.98
CA ASN A 160 -1.57 11.60 -18.18
C ASN A 160 -0.57 11.33 -17.05
N THR A 161 -1.04 11.03 -15.83
CA THR A 161 -0.15 10.67 -14.71
C THR A 161 0.62 9.37 -14.95
N LYS A 162 0.12 8.49 -15.83
CA LYS A 162 0.68 7.15 -16.08
C LYS A 162 0.89 6.33 -14.79
N ILE A 163 0.09 6.57 -13.75
CA ILE A 163 0.27 5.91 -12.45
C ILE A 163 0.08 4.38 -12.54
N LEU A 164 -0.88 3.91 -13.33
CA LEU A 164 -1.19 2.48 -13.45
C LEU A 164 0.01 1.64 -13.95
N PRO A 165 0.66 1.98 -15.08
CA PRO A 165 1.89 1.30 -15.51
C PRO A 165 3.00 1.31 -14.46
N ARG A 166 3.13 2.40 -13.68
CA ARG A 166 4.17 2.54 -12.67
C ARG A 166 3.92 1.63 -11.45
N LEU A 167 2.67 1.53 -11.02
CA LEU A 167 2.27 0.60 -9.97
C LEU A 167 2.38 -0.86 -10.42
N GLU A 168 2.14 -1.15 -11.70
CA GLU A 168 2.31 -2.49 -12.26
C GLU A 168 3.78 -2.97 -12.21
N VAL A 169 4.73 -2.07 -12.51
CA VAL A 169 6.17 -2.37 -12.36
C VAL A 169 6.50 -2.75 -10.91
N ILE A 170 6.05 -1.95 -9.93
CA ILE A 170 6.25 -2.23 -8.50
C ILE A 170 5.66 -3.58 -8.07
N LEU A 171 4.55 -3.99 -8.67
CA LEU A 171 3.91 -5.27 -8.37
C LEU A 171 4.63 -6.47 -9.01
N SER A 172 5.42 -6.23 -10.06
CA SER A 172 6.11 -7.26 -10.86
C SER A 172 7.57 -7.50 -10.47
N GLU A 173 8.26 -6.50 -9.93
CA GLU A 173 9.51 -6.64 -9.16
C GLU A 173 9.24 -7.49 -7.93
#